data_AF-A0A409XDV0-F1
#
_entry.id   AF-A0A409XDV0-F1
#
_cell.length_a   1.000
_cell.length_b   1.000
_cell.length_c   1.000
_cell.angle_alpha   90.00
_cell.angle_beta   90.00
_cell.angle_gamma   90.00
#
_symmetry.space_group_name_H-M   'P 1'
#
loop_
_entity.id
_entity.type
_entity.pdbx_description
1 polymer ?
#
loop_
_entity_poly.entity_id
_entity_poly.type
_entity_poly.pdbx_seq_one_letter_code
_entity_poly.pdbx_strand_id
1 'polypeptide(L)'
;MPKNLNLVHCVDAEEWNDSNVMDSTDDLNFRYASEASFDLPLSSATLFLISRGENLGGAVRVVTSEEQADDSAKVLISLRYYEEKVRDWTKVCLLSRDEDEDGVGVFTPLWRGGRRSDRRLHTVNYQITVTLPALVSEASPLQIKHLETDLPNTAHRLEDLSNVSFDRISLRATNGPIDLEVRLTALLRYLLLTEMMVLQSLTTQSSSIATTNGHITGTLSSSLLSRLTATNGPIKVRVNLTSTEQSNATFVAHTTNGPIQADISLISTAGTGGTFHVSTTTTNSPLSVKFPTSPVGSTLHLEAKTTNSPAVVSLDSAYEGSFSLLTSRYFHPRLHVNEEVEDPSGKGRQRRVDVKEVKRGEVYGDVLWGDEPQAKGAVIVSTTNSPVSLNV
;
A
#
# COMPACT_ATOMS: atom_id res chain seq x y z
N MET A 1 13.55 7.55 23.72
CA MET A 1 13.63 7.63 22.25
C MET A 1 14.32 6.39 21.70
N PRO A 2 14.07 6.00 20.43
CA PRO A 2 14.89 5.02 19.71
C PRO A 2 16.39 5.37 19.79
N LYS A 3 17.28 4.37 19.74
CA LYS A 3 18.71 4.54 20.09
C LYS A 3 19.56 5.32 19.06
N ASN A 4 19.00 5.73 17.92
CA ASN A 4 19.73 6.38 16.82
C ASN A 4 19.00 7.64 16.33
N LEU A 5 18.45 8.45 17.25
CA LEU A 5 17.76 9.69 16.89
C LEU A 5 18.41 10.87 17.59
N ASN A 6 18.87 11.81 16.78
CA ASN A 6 19.36 13.11 17.22
C ASN A 6 18.24 14.13 17.11
N LEU A 7 18.03 14.90 18.18
CA LEU A 7 17.09 16.01 18.19
C LEU A 7 17.83 17.25 17.67
N VAL A 8 17.40 17.78 16.54
CA VAL A 8 18.00 18.98 15.94
C VAL A 8 17.38 20.22 16.58
N HIS A 9 16.05 20.30 16.54
CA HIS A 9 15.27 21.40 17.08
C HIS A 9 13.89 20.90 17.49
N CYS A 10 13.35 21.40 18.60
CA CYS A 10 12.01 21.08 19.07
C CYS A 10 11.23 22.36 19.30
N VAL A 11 9.96 22.34 18.91
CA VAL A 11 9.05 23.47 19.08
C VAL A 11 8.82 23.72 20.56
N ASP A 12 9.18 24.91 21.01
CA ASP A 12 8.90 25.38 22.36
C ASP A 12 7.52 26.04 22.46
N ALA A 13 7.04 26.23 23.69
CA ALA A 13 5.68 26.69 23.95
C ALA A 13 5.33 28.02 23.25
N GLU A 14 6.33 28.88 23.06
CA GLU A 14 6.22 30.20 22.43
C GLU A 14 6.29 30.17 20.90
N GLU A 15 6.76 29.06 20.32
CA GLU A 15 6.95 28.89 18.86
C GLU A 15 5.70 28.28 18.19
N TRP A 16 4.70 27.89 18.98
CA TRP A 16 3.42 27.43 18.47
C TRP A 16 2.61 28.60 17.90
N ASN A 17 2.12 28.43 16.67
CA ASN A 17 1.10 29.33 16.14
C ASN A 17 -0.26 28.86 16.64
N ASP A 18 -0.90 29.65 17.50
CA ASP A 18 -2.27 29.39 17.93
C ASP A 18 -3.21 29.58 16.74
N SER A 19 -3.87 28.50 16.33
CA SER A 19 -4.81 28.56 15.23
C SER A 19 -6.23 28.70 15.77
N ASN A 20 -6.88 29.83 15.47
CA ASN A 20 -8.28 30.09 15.79
C ASN A 20 -9.22 29.29 14.87
N VAL A 21 -9.05 27.97 14.78
CA VAL A 21 -9.85 27.13 13.89
C VAL A 21 -10.98 26.50 14.70
N MET A 22 -12.05 27.27 14.89
CA MET A 22 -13.40 26.72 14.94
C MET A 22 -13.88 26.47 13.51
N ASP A 23 -13.31 25.47 12.82
CA ASP A 23 -13.93 24.97 11.59
C ASP A 23 -14.65 23.66 11.90
N SER A 24 -15.97 23.79 11.98
CA SER A 24 -16.91 22.92 12.70
C SER A 24 -17.32 21.68 11.91
N THR A 25 -16.38 20.93 11.34
CA THR A 25 -16.71 19.76 10.51
C THR A 25 -16.15 18.42 10.99
N ASP A 26 -15.39 18.39 12.09
CA ASP A 26 -14.83 17.14 12.64
C ASP A 26 -15.45 16.75 14.00
N ASP A 27 -15.91 15.50 14.09
CA ASP A 27 -16.69 14.88 15.18
C ASP A 27 -16.02 14.83 16.58
N LEU A 28 -14.82 15.39 16.72
CA LEU A 28 -14.09 15.43 17.98
C LEU A 28 -13.97 16.89 18.41
N ASN A 29 -14.85 17.31 19.31
CA ASN A 29 -14.97 18.66 19.84
C ASN A 29 -13.74 19.07 20.69
N PHE A 30 -12.56 19.21 20.06
CA PHE A 30 -11.34 19.73 20.67
C PHE A 30 -11.48 21.24 20.89
N ARG A 31 -10.97 21.75 22.02
CA ARG A 31 -11.13 23.16 22.40
C ARG A 31 -10.04 24.06 21.80
N TYR A 32 -8.85 23.50 21.58
CA TYR A 32 -7.67 24.24 21.19
C TYR A 32 -6.96 23.56 20.02
N ALA A 33 -6.25 24.37 19.23
CA ALA A 33 -5.38 23.91 18.17
C ALA A 33 -4.10 24.76 18.11
N SER A 34 -2.99 24.12 17.76
CA SER A 34 -1.70 24.78 17.55
C SER A 34 -0.97 24.17 16.37
N GLU A 35 -0.21 24.99 15.67
CA GLU A 35 0.49 24.59 14.45
C GLU A 35 2.00 24.82 14.53
N ALA A 36 2.75 23.91 13.92
CA ALA A 36 4.19 24.02 13.71
C ALA A 36 4.55 23.54 12.31
N SER A 37 5.59 24.12 11.72
CA SER A 37 6.05 23.72 10.39
C SER A 37 7.56 23.57 10.33
N PHE A 38 8.02 22.60 9.54
CA PHE A 38 9.42 22.36 9.24
C PHE A 38 9.60 22.20 7.73
N ASP A 39 10.76 22.60 7.23
CA ASP A 39 11.18 22.30 5.87
C ASP A 39 12.24 21.20 5.91
N LEU A 40 12.02 20.13 5.15
CA LEU A 40 12.94 19.01 5.03
C LEU A 40 13.60 19.03 3.63
N PRO A 41 14.91 18.84 3.52
CA PRO A 41 15.56 18.84 2.22
C PRO A 41 15.21 17.58 1.43
N LEU A 42 14.80 17.73 0.17
CA LEU A 42 14.48 16.58 -0.70
C LEU A 42 15.73 15.78 -1.12
N SER A 43 16.92 16.34 -0.90
CA SER A 43 18.21 15.68 -1.14
C SER A 43 18.52 14.55 -0.13
N SER A 44 17.87 14.56 1.04
CA SER A 44 18.06 13.58 2.10
C SER A 44 17.89 12.15 1.58
N ALA A 45 18.71 11.23 2.07
CA ALA A 45 18.61 9.81 1.77
C ALA A 45 17.25 9.25 2.21
N THR A 46 16.76 9.70 3.37
CA THR A 46 15.45 9.33 3.91
C THR A 46 14.74 10.55 4.47
N LEU A 47 13.49 10.75 4.06
CA LEU A 47 12.51 11.60 4.73
C LEU A 47 11.68 10.74 5.67
N PHE A 48 11.68 11.01 6.98
CA PHE A 48 10.94 10.18 7.92
C PHE A 48 9.99 10.92 8.86
N LEU A 49 8.87 10.27 9.19
CA LEU A 49 7.92 10.74 10.20
C LEU A 49 7.77 9.70 11.29
N ILE A 50 7.90 10.11 12.56
CA ILE A 50 7.69 9.20 13.68
C ILE A 50 6.79 9.80 14.75
N SER A 51 6.08 8.94 15.47
CA SER A 51 5.35 9.36 16.66
C SER A 51 5.48 8.35 17.78
N ARG A 52 5.63 8.84 19.01
CA ARG A 52 5.78 8.01 20.22
C ARG A 52 5.06 8.65 21.39
N GLY A 53 4.48 7.81 22.23
CA GLY A 53 3.80 8.25 23.45
C GLY A 53 2.41 7.65 23.57
N GLU A 54 1.70 8.05 24.62
CA GLU A 54 0.35 7.60 24.93
C GLU A 54 -0.71 8.61 24.48
N ASN A 55 -1.93 8.13 24.21
CA ASN A 55 -3.08 8.94 23.77
C ASN A 55 -2.78 9.87 22.59
N LEU A 56 -1.88 9.42 21.73
CA LEU A 56 -1.45 10.09 20.51
C LEU A 56 -1.97 9.30 19.31
N GLY A 57 -2.56 10.01 18.35
CA GLY A 57 -3.08 9.46 17.10
C GLY A 57 -3.53 10.57 16.17
N GLY A 58 -3.81 10.26 14.91
CA GLY A 58 -4.04 11.33 13.95
C GLY A 58 -4.21 10.89 12.51
N ALA A 59 -3.89 11.81 11.60
CA ALA A 59 -3.79 11.54 10.19
C ALA A 59 -2.51 12.14 9.60
N VAL A 60 -1.96 11.47 8.60
CA VAL A 60 -0.93 12.02 7.72
C VAL A 60 -1.48 12.10 6.32
N ARG A 61 -1.24 13.25 5.70
CA ARG A 61 -1.56 13.52 4.31
C ARG A 61 -0.28 13.88 3.57
N VAL A 62 -0.03 13.25 2.43
CA VAL A 62 1.05 13.63 1.52
C VAL A 62 0.41 14.21 0.26
N VAL A 63 0.74 15.46 -0.05
CA VAL A 63 0.17 16.25 -1.14
C VAL A 63 1.28 16.91 -1.96
N THR A 64 0.95 17.33 -3.17
CA THR A 64 1.82 18.16 -4.02
C THR A 64 1.28 19.58 -4.10
N SER A 65 2.15 20.57 -4.30
CA SER A 65 1.77 21.99 -4.50
C SER A 65 2.75 22.71 -5.41
N GLU A 66 2.25 23.53 -6.33
CA GLU A 66 3.07 24.39 -7.20
C GLU A 66 3.75 25.55 -6.43
N GLU A 67 3.23 25.88 -5.24
CA GLU A 67 3.78 26.93 -4.37
C GLU A 67 4.96 26.42 -3.51
N GLN A 68 5.18 25.11 -3.48
CA GLN A 68 6.23 24.50 -2.67
C GLN A 68 7.58 24.60 -3.41
N ALA A 69 8.65 24.95 -2.68
CA ALA A 69 9.99 25.05 -3.25
C ALA A 69 10.51 23.70 -3.77
N ASP A 70 11.21 23.73 -4.90
CA ASP A 70 11.62 22.53 -5.66
C ASP A 70 12.60 21.61 -4.91
N ASP A 71 13.31 22.12 -3.92
CA ASP A 71 14.38 21.42 -3.18
C ASP A 71 13.97 21.00 -1.77
N SER A 72 12.74 21.32 -1.34
CA SER A 72 12.30 21.07 0.03
C SER A 72 10.86 20.57 0.11
N ALA A 73 10.61 19.71 1.08
CA ALA A 73 9.27 19.28 1.50
C ALA A 73 8.87 20.04 2.76
N LYS A 74 7.71 20.71 2.72
CA LYS A 74 7.16 21.35 3.90
C LYS A 74 6.34 20.35 4.70
N VAL A 75 6.62 20.24 5.99
CA VAL A 75 5.88 19.41 6.93
C VAL A 75 5.14 20.33 7.88
N LEU A 76 3.82 20.42 7.74
CA LEU A 76 2.92 21.14 8.65
C LEU A 76 2.28 20.17 9.63
N ILE A 77 2.38 20.45 10.93
CA ILE A 77 1.77 19.66 12.00
C ILE A 77 0.74 20.54 12.68
N SER A 78 -0.52 20.13 12.62
CA SER A 78 -1.61 20.73 13.39
C SER A 78 -1.94 19.79 14.55
N LEU A 79 -1.78 20.28 15.78
CA LEU A 79 -2.20 19.59 16.99
C LEU A 79 -3.56 20.10 17.43
N ARG A 80 -4.47 19.18 17.78
CA ARG A 80 -5.76 19.45 18.39
C ARG A 80 -5.83 18.78 19.77
N TYR A 81 -6.24 19.55 20.78
CA TYR A 81 -6.20 19.10 22.18
C TYR A 81 -7.27 19.80 23.05
N TYR A 82 -7.47 19.29 24.26
CA TYR A 82 -8.50 19.78 25.19
C TYR A 82 -7.99 20.76 26.24
N GLU A 83 -6.73 20.64 26.66
CA GLU A 83 -6.11 21.48 27.70
C GLU A 83 -4.73 21.93 27.22
N GLU A 84 -4.40 23.22 27.36
CA GLU A 84 -3.12 23.81 26.93
C GLU A 84 -1.89 23.12 27.52
N LYS A 85 -1.97 22.64 28.77
CA LYS A 85 -0.89 21.86 29.39
C LYS A 85 -0.51 20.61 28.57
N VAL A 86 -1.44 20.04 27.79
CA VAL A 86 -1.19 18.87 26.95
C VAL A 86 -0.36 19.25 25.73
N ARG A 87 -0.58 20.44 25.15
CA ARG A 87 0.32 21.02 24.13
C ARG A 87 1.72 21.14 24.70
N ASP A 88 1.86 21.70 25.90
CA ASP A 88 3.19 21.94 26.52
C ASP A 88 3.94 20.64 26.82
N TRP A 89 3.22 19.54 27.07
CA TRP A 89 3.77 18.20 27.22
C TRP A 89 4.06 17.49 25.89
N THR A 90 3.45 17.96 24.80
CA THR A 90 3.66 17.40 23.46
C THR A 90 4.85 18.10 22.82
N LYS A 91 5.84 17.32 22.41
CA LYS A 91 7.02 17.83 21.71
C LYS A 91 6.96 17.45 20.25
N VAL A 92 7.04 18.45 19.38
CA VAL A 92 7.25 18.25 17.95
C VAL A 92 8.66 18.70 17.63
N CYS A 93 9.43 17.80 17.01
CA CYS A 93 10.86 18.03 16.80
C CYS A 93 11.27 17.70 15.38
N LEU A 94 12.20 18.50 14.86
CA LEU A 94 13.08 18.15 13.76
C LEU A 94 14.12 17.13 14.25
N LEU A 95 14.29 16.06 13.49
CA LEU A 95 15.08 14.90 13.83
C LEU A 95 16.09 14.59 12.74
N SER A 96 17.22 14.02 13.16
CA SER A 96 18.15 13.33 12.25
C SER A 96 18.57 11.96 12.80
N ARG A 97 18.87 11.00 11.92
CA ARG A 97 19.36 9.65 12.33
C ARG A 97 20.82 9.43 11.98
N ASP A 98 21.23 9.83 10.78
CA ASP A 98 22.59 9.77 10.23
C ASP A 98 22.93 11.09 9.51
N GLU A 99 24.02 11.16 8.72
CA GLU A 99 24.46 12.41 8.05
C GLU A 99 23.46 12.95 7.00
N ASP A 100 22.57 12.10 6.46
CA ASP A 100 21.64 12.46 5.37
C ASP A 100 20.20 11.95 5.60
N GLU A 101 19.76 11.78 6.84
CA GLU A 101 18.38 11.36 7.14
C GLU A 101 17.68 12.39 8.00
N ASP A 102 16.64 13.00 7.45
CA ASP A 102 15.90 14.09 8.08
C ASP A 102 14.44 13.71 8.29
N GLY A 103 13.87 14.17 9.39
CA GLY A 103 12.51 13.83 9.71
C GLY A 103 11.87 14.66 10.80
N VAL A 104 10.59 14.40 11.02
CA VAL A 104 9.80 15.06 12.05
C VAL A 104 9.22 14.03 13.01
N GLY A 105 9.31 14.33 14.30
CA GLY A 105 8.77 13.50 15.36
C GLY A 105 7.71 14.21 16.18
N VAL A 106 6.62 13.50 16.51
CA VAL A 106 5.61 13.94 17.49
C VAL A 106 5.67 13.05 18.73
N PHE A 107 5.92 13.64 19.88
CA PHE A 107 6.18 12.93 21.13
C PHE A 107 5.24 13.37 22.26
N THR A 108 4.57 12.43 22.91
CA THR A 108 3.83 12.66 24.16
C THR A 108 4.45 11.85 25.30
N PRO A 109 4.32 12.29 26.57
CA PRO A 109 4.85 11.55 27.70
C PRO A 109 4.14 10.19 27.89
N LEU A 110 4.84 9.27 28.54
CA LEU A 110 4.23 8.04 29.06
C LEU A 110 3.62 8.35 30.43
N TRP A 111 2.32 8.09 30.62
CA TRP A 111 1.62 8.40 31.86
C TRP A 111 1.92 7.32 32.92
N ARG A 112 3.06 7.47 33.61
CA ARG A 112 3.47 6.57 34.71
C ARG A 112 2.70 6.88 36.00
N GLY A 113 1.42 6.52 36.05
CA GLY A 113 0.64 6.64 37.28
C GLY A 113 -0.77 6.10 37.09
N GLY A 114 -1.07 4.95 37.70
CA GLY A 114 -2.32 4.19 37.54
C GLY A 114 -3.62 4.85 38.01
N ARG A 115 -3.71 6.18 38.03
CA ARG A 115 -5.00 6.86 38.03
C ARG A 115 -5.46 6.93 36.58
N ARG A 116 -6.68 6.48 36.30
CA ARG A 116 -7.36 6.74 35.02
C ARG A 116 -7.44 8.26 34.86
N SER A 117 -6.39 8.87 34.32
CA SER A 117 -6.48 10.24 33.84
C SER A 117 -7.65 10.25 32.86
N ASP A 118 -8.45 11.30 32.89
CA ASP A 118 -9.54 11.41 31.94
C ASP A 118 -8.92 11.35 30.54
N ARG A 119 -9.07 10.19 29.90
CA ARG A 119 -8.37 9.85 28.65
C ARG A 119 -8.70 10.89 27.60
N ARG A 120 -9.90 11.48 27.66
CA ARG A 120 -10.33 12.53 26.75
C ARG A 120 -9.50 13.79 26.91
N LEU A 121 -9.32 14.27 28.15
CA LEU A 121 -8.57 15.52 28.41
C LEU A 121 -7.10 15.45 28.00
N HIS A 122 -6.50 14.25 28.02
CA HIS A 122 -5.09 14.03 27.67
C HIS A 122 -4.89 13.46 26.26
N THR A 123 -5.94 13.44 25.43
CA THR A 123 -5.83 13.00 24.04
C THR A 123 -5.28 14.14 23.18
N VAL A 124 -4.27 13.81 22.38
CA VAL A 124 -3.74 14.68 21.34
C VAL A 124 -4.08 14.05 20.00
N ASN A 125 -4.82 14.79 19.19
CA ASN A 125 -5.03 14.45 17.80
C ASN A 125 -4.12 15.31 16.94
N TYR A 126 -3.32 14.70 16.07
CA TYR A 126 -2.48 15.45 15.14
C TYR A 126 -2.90 15.24 13.69
N GLN A 127 -2.66 16.26 12.88
CA GLN A 127 -2.70 16.18 11.44
C GLN A 127 -1.35 16.62 10.90
N ILE A 128 -0.62 15.69 10.28
CA ILE A 128 0.63 16.00 9.56
C ILE A 128 0.29 16.13 8.08
N THR A 129 0.64 17.26 7.48
CA THR A 129 0.56 17.48 6.03
C THR A 129 1.98 17.63 5.51
N VAL A 130 2.40 16.69 4.67
CA VAL A 130 3.66 16.77 3.91
C VAL A 130 3.34 17.31 2.54
N THR A 131 3.84 18.50 2.22
CA THR A 131 3.68 19.16 0.93
C THR A 131 4.97 19.02 0.15
N LEU A 132 4.89 18.33 -0.99
CA LEU A 132 5.95 18.14 -1.97
C LEU A 132 5.80 19.15 -3.12
N PRO A 133 6.87 19.53 -3.82
CA PRO A 133 6.77 20.36 -5.01
C PRO A 133 6.01 19.63 -6.12
N ALA A 134 5.01 20.31 -6.68
CA ALA A 134 4.36 19.86 -7.91
C ALA A 134 5.23 20.29 -9.09
N LEU A 135 5.91 19.34 -9.74
CA LEU A 135 6.67 19.66 -10.95
C LEU A 135 5.69 19.96 -12.10
N VAL A 136 5.92 21.11 -12.74
CA VAL A 136 5.11 21.60 -13.87
C VAL A 136 5.40 20.83 -15.17
N SER A 137 6.50 20.07 -15.23
CA SER A 137 6.88 19.29 -16.41
C SER A 137 6.76 17.79 -16.17
N GLU A 138 5.94 17.12 -16.98
CA GLU A 138 5.81 15.65 -17.01
C GLU A 138 7.11 14.94 -17.43
N ALA A 139 8.12 15.67 -17.92
CA ALA A 139 9.33 15.10 -18.49
C ALA A 139 10.28 14.46 -17.44
N SER A 140 10.15 14.83 -16.16
CA SER A 140 10.94 14.24 -15.08
C SER A 140 10.14 14.24 -13.78
N PRO A 141 9.55 13.11 -13.35
CA PRO A 141 8.84 13.04 -12.07
C PRO A 141 9.80 13.33 -10.91
N LEU A 142 9.28 13.93 -9.84
CA LEU A 142 10.02 14.21 -8.62
C LEU A 142 10.47 12.88 -8.02
N GLN A 143 11.79 12.67 -7.97
CA GLN A 143 12.37 11.46 -7.39
C GLN A 143 12.64 11.66 -5.91
N ILE A 144 11.98 10.88 -5.06
CA ILE A 144 12.24 10.83 -3.63
C ILE A 144 12.88 9.49 -3.31
N LYS A 145 14.11 9.51 -2.76
CA LYS A 145 14.87 8.30 -2.46
C LYS A 145 14.12 7.38 -1.49
N HIS A 146 13.71 7.90 -0.34
CA HIS A 146 13.02 7.09 0.65
C HIS A 146 12.07 7.92 1.49
N LEU A 147 10.80 7.50 1.57
CA LEU A 147 9.83 8.02 2.53
C LEU A 147 9.50 6.94 3.56
N GLU A 148 9.74 7.24 4.83
CA GLU A 148 9.47 6.33 5.95
C GLU A 148 8.47 6.95 6.94
N THR A 149 7.44 6.19 7.35
CA THR A 149 6.58 6.57 8.46
C THR A 149 6.49 5.46 9.51
N ASP A 150 6.56 5.84 10.77
CA ASP A 150 6.25 4.98 11.92
C ASP A 150 5.33 5.74 12.87
N LEU A 151 4.04 5.67 12.54
CA LEU A 151 2.98 6.47 13.14
C LEU A 151 1.86 5.56 13.66
N PRO A 152 1.98 5.08 14.91
CA PRO A 152 0.91 4.33 15.56
C PRO A 152 -0.38 5.15 15.65
N ASN A 153 -1.54 4.47 15.56
CA ASN A 153 -2.88 5.09 15.62
C ASN A 153 -3.16 6.17 14.57
N THR A 154 -2.48 6.11 13.42
CA THR A 154 -2.53 7.19 12.43
C THR A 154 -2.98 6.71 11.07
N ALA A 155 -3.98 7.40 10.53
CA ALA A 155 -4.42 7.19 9.16
C ALA A 155 -3.39 7.78 8.19
N HIS A 156 -3.03 7.05 7.14
CA HIS A 156 -2.17 7.57 6.08
C HIS A 156 -3.02 7.79 4.84
N ARG A 157 -2.90 8.97 4.22
CA ARG A 157 -3.53 9.32 2.96
C ARG A 157 -2.48 9.90 2.03
N LEU A 158 -2.20 9.20 0.95
CA LEU A 158 -1.31 9.69 -0.11
C LEU A 158 -2.21 10.19 -1.23
N GLU A 159 -2.18 11.50 -1.50
CA GLU A 159 -3.07 12.15 -2.46
C GLU A 159 -2.43 12.20 -3.85
N ASP A 160 -2.71 13.20 -4.68
CA ASP A 160 -2.22 13.25 -6.07
C ASP A 160 -0.69 13.33 -6.13
N LEU A 161 -0.07 12.16 -6.25
CA LEU A 161 1.37 11.94 -6.38
C LEU A 161 1.71 11.47 -7.80
N SER A 162 0.90 11.82 -8.80
CA SER A 162 1.12 11.41 -10.20
C SER A 162 2.50 11.77 -10.74
N ASN A 163 3.02 12.94 -10.35
CA ASN A 163 4.35 13.43 -10.74
C ASN A 163 5.44 13.15 -9.69
N VAL A 164 5.20 12.24 -8.75
CA VAL A 164 6.16 11.87 -7.71
C VAL A 164 6.43 10.37 -7.78
N SER A 165 7.69 9.99 -7.81
CA SER A 165 8.11 8.59 -7.72
C SER A 165 9.07 8.39 -6.56
N PHE A 166 8.89 7.26 -5.88
CA PHE A 166 9.72 6.89 -4.75
C PHE A 166 10.63 5.73 -5.12
N ASP A 167 11.93 5.79 -4.84
CA ASP A 167 12.74 4.57 -4.92
C ASP A 167 12.25 3.58 -3.87
N ARG A 168 12.00 4.07 -2.66
CA ARG A 168 11.45 3.28 -1.56
C ARG A 168 10.37 4.00 -0.79
N ILE A 169 9.32 3.28 -0.42
CA ILE A 169 8.35 3.74 0.58
C ILE A 169 8.16 2.70 1.69
N SER A 170 8.17 3.15 2.94
CA SER A 170 7.94 2.33 4.12
C SER A 170 6.88 2.98 5.02
N LEU A 171 5.65 2.48 4.98
CA LEU A 171 4.54 3.04 5.77
C LEU A 171 4.18 2.08 6.89
N ARG A 172 4.29 2.54 8.15
CA ARG A 172 3.95 1.73 9.32
C ARG A 172 2.91 2.42 10.19
N ALA A 173 1.79 1.73 10.37
CA ALA A 173 0.71 2.10 11.28
C ALA A 173 0.37 0.93 12.23
N THR A 174 -0.47 1.20 13.23
CA THR A 174 -1.05 0.15 14.09
C THR A 174 -2.56 0.06 13.90
N ASN A 175 -3.29 1.14 14.18
CA ASN A 175 -4.76 1.15 14.18
C ASN A 175 -5.39 1.98 13.05
N GLY A 176 -4.66 2.94 12.50
CA GLY A 176 -5.18 3.78 11.41
C GLY A 176 -5.13 3.07 10.05
N PRO A 177 -6.06 3.39 9.15
CA PRO A 177 -6.05 2.89 7.77
C PRO A 177 -4.90 3.48 6.96
N ILE A 178 -4.52 2.81 5.87
CA ILE A 178 -3.56 3.30 4.87
C ILE A 178 -4.27 3.33 3.52
N ASP A 179 -4.64 4.53 3.11
CA ASP A 179 -5.29 4.83 1.82
C ASP A 179 -4.25 5.36 0.83
N LEU A 180 -4.04 4.64 -0.27
CA LEU A 180 -3.14 4.99 -1.37
C LEU A 180 -3.88 5.59 -2.58
N GLU A 181 -5.15 5.95 -2.42
CA GLU A 181 -6.01 6.40 -3.52
C GLU A 181 -6.31 7.90 -3.45
N VAL A 182 -6.20 8.55 -4.61
CA VAL A 182 -6.68 9.92 -4.83
C VAL A 182 -8.21 9.91 -4.78
N ARG A 183 -8.79 10.52 -3.74
CA ARG A 183 -10.23 10.81 -3.73
C ARG A 183 -10.46 12.01 -4.63
N LEU A 184 -10.86 11.78 -5.88
CA LEU A 184 -11.50 12.82 -6.69
C LEU A 184 -12.67 13.40 -5.89
N THR A 185 -12.55 14.65 -5.46
CA THR A 185 -13.64 15.39 -4.83
C THR A 185 -14.86 15.41 -5.77
N ALA A 186 -16.06 15.33 -5.20
CA ALA A 186 -17.33 15.10 -5.92
C ALA A 186 -17.59 16.03 -7.13
N LEU A 187 -16.98 17.23 -7.15
CA LEU A 187 -17.08 18.18 -8.26
C LEU A 187 -16.39 17.71 -9.56
N LEU A 188 -15.32 16.91 -9.47
CA LEU A 188 -14.62 16.39 -10.66
C LEU A 188 -15.27 15.13 -11.25
N ARG A 189 -16.15 14.44 -10.50
CA ARG A 189 -16.93 13.30 -11.03
C ARG A 189 -17.88 13.68 -12.17
N TYR A 190 -18.25 14.97 -12.29
CA TYR A 190 -19.19 15.44 -13.31
C TYR A 190 -18.50 15.81 -14.64
N LEU A 191 -17.18 16.04 -14.64
CA LEU A 191 -16.42 16.50 -15.81
C LEU A 191 -15.67 15.37 -16.56
N LEU A 192 -15.54 14.18 -15.96
CA LEU A 192 -14.78 13.04 -16.50
C LEU A 192 -15.59 12.14 -17.45
N LEU A 193 -16.15 12.69 -18.52
CA LEU A 193 -16.84 11.92 -19.58
C LEU A 193 -16.11 11.84 -20.92
N THR A 194 -14.88 12.36 -21.02
CA THR A 194 -14.12 12.34 -22.27
C THR A 194 -12.65 12.01 -22.03
N GLU A 195 -12.29 10.84 -22.55
CA GLU A 195 -10.97 10.32 -22.90
C GLU A 195 -9.89 10.16 -21.81
N MET A 196 -9.43 8.91 -21.68
CA MET A 196 -8.23 8.41 -21.00
C MET A 196 -8.05 8.78 -19.52
N MET A 197 -8.69 8.00 -18.64
CA MET A 197 -8.35 7.95 -17.21
C MET A 197 -6.99 7.25 -17.04
N VAL A 198 -5.91 8.02 -16.87
CA VAL A 198 -4.69 7.51 -16.21
C VAL A 198 -5.04 7.38 -14.74
N LEU A 199 -5.21 6.14 -14.26
CA LEU A 199 -5.37 5.91 -12.82
C LEU A 199 -4.09 6.39 -12.11
N GLN A 200 -4.21 7.51 -11.41
CA GLN A 200 -3.16 8.01 -10.53
C GLN A 200 -2.83 6.91 -9.51
N SER A 201 -1.58 6.45 -9.55
CA SER A 201 -1.10 5.32 -8.76
C SER A 201 0.17 5.70 -8.07
N LEU A 202 0.39 5.20 -6.86
CA LEU A 202 1.65 5.37 -6.16
C LEU A 202 2.75 4.63 -6.93
N THR A 203 3.68 5.36 -7.54
CA THR A 203 4.78 4.79 -8.32
C THR A 203 6.01 4.61 -7.44
N THR A 204 6.44 3.36 -7.28
CA THR A 204 7.60 3.01 -6.44
C THR A 204 8.47 1.95 -7.08
N GLN A 205 9.76 1.91 -6.79
CA GLN A 205 10.53 0.70 -7.10
C GLN A 205 10.28 -0.38 -6.05
N SER A 206 10.35 0.01 -4.77
CA SER A 206 10.07 -0.86 -3.63
C SER A 206 9.10 -0.25 -2.64
N SER A 207 8.11 -1.03 -2.19
CA SER A 207 7.16 -0.62 -1.16
C SER A 207 7.02 -1.64 -0.04
N SER A 208 6.97 -1.17 1.20
CA SER A 208 6.73 -1.96 2.40
C SER A 208 5.68 -1.27 3.26
N ILE A 209 4.45 -1.78 3.23
CA ILE A 209 3.31 -1.17 3.92
C ILE A 209 2.80 -2.14 4.97
N ALA A 210 2.76 -1.70 6.23
CA ALA A 210 2.40 -2.52 7.36
C ALA A 210 1.40 -1.84 8.30
N THR A 211 0.36 -2.58 8.70
CA THR A 211 -0.61 -2.15 9.72
C THR A 211 -1.08 -3.34 10.56
N THR A 212 -1.57 -3.11 11.78
CA THR A 212 -2.12 -4.19 12.62
C THR A 212 -3.63 -4.31 12.40
N ASN A 213 -4.37 -3.23 12.57
CA ASN A 213 -5.84 -3.22 12.56
C ASN A 213 -6.44 -2.38 11.41
N GLY A 214 -5.65 -1.48 10.81
CA GLY A 214 -6.10 -0.67 9.69
C GLY A 214 -6.27 -1.49 8.41
N HIS A 215 -7.11 -1.02 7.49
CA HIS A 215 -7.15 -1.56 6.14
C HIS A 215 -6.03 -0.97 5.27
N ILE A 216 -5.65 -1.68 4.22
CA ILE A 216 -4.76 -1.21 3.15
C ILE A 216 -5.55 -1.18 1.84
N THR A 217 -5.70 0.00 1.25
CA THR A 217 -6.55 0.25 0.07
C THR A 217 -5.83 1.13 -0.95
N GLY A 218 -6.08 0.92 -2.24
CA GLY A 218 -5.69 1.85 -3.31
C GLY A 218 -4.96 1.20 -4.48
N THR A 219 -4.23 2.02 -5.24
CA THR A 219 -3.53 1.61 -6.48
C THR A 219 -2.03 1.82 -6.33
N LEU A 220 -1.23 0.79 -6.63
CA LEU A 220 0.22 0.86 -6.57
C LEU A 220 0.84 0.36 -7.86
N SER A 221 1.89 1.05 -8.30
CA SER A 221 2.73 0.67 -9.44
C SER A 221 4.13 0.38 -8.94
N SER A 222 4.63 -0.83 -9.21
CA SER A 222 5.89 -1.33 -8.68
C SER A 222 6.73 -2.06 -9.71
N SER A 223 8.03 -1.80 -9.73
CA SER A 223 8.98 -2.42 -10.67
C SER A 223 9.88 -3.50 -10.05
N LEU A 224 9.97 -3.59 -8.72
CA LEU A 224 10.84 -4.55 -8.03
C LEU A 224 10.13 -5.35 -6.95
N LEU A 225 9.78 -4.73 -5.81
CA LEU A 225 9.22 -5.44 -4.67
C LEU A 225 8.14 -4.62 -3.98
N SER A 226 6.93 -5.17 -3.91
CA SER A 226 5.86 -4.61 -3.09
C SER A 226 5.39 -5.59 -2.04
N ARG A 227 5.53 -5.20 -0.77
CA ARG A 227 5.14 -5.99 0.39
C ARG A 227 4.05 -5.28 1.19
N LEU A 228 2.89 -5.90 1.28
CA LEU A 228 1.76 -5.44 2.08
C LEU A 228 1.53 -6.42 3.24
N THR A 229 1.46 -5.91 4.46
CA THR A 229 1.26 -6.74 5.66
C THR A 229 0.20 -6.12 6.56
N ALA A 230 -0.87 -6.87 6.80
CA ALA A 230 -1.89 -6.54 7.80
C ALA A 230 -1.96 -7.64 8.87
N THR A 231 -2.54 -7.40 10.03
CA THR A 231 -2.91 -8.50 10.95
C THR A 231 -4.41 -8.76 10.89
N ASN A 232 -5.23 -7.73 11.11
CA ASN A 232 -6.68 -7.83 11.24
C ASN A 232 -7.43 -7.11 10.12
N GLY A 233 -6.86 -6.04 9.56
CA GLY A 233 -7.52 -5.27 8.52
C GLY A 233 -7.46 -5.94 7.14
N PRO A 234 -8.43 -5.63 6.26
CA PRO A 234 -8.46 -6.11 4.88
C PRO A 234 -7.36 -5.45 4.05
N ILE A 235 -6.89 -6.18 3.03
CA ILE A 235 -6.03 -5.64 1.96
C ILE A 235 -6.86 -5.66 0.68
N LYS A 236 -7.14 -4.49 0.10
CA LYS A 236 -7.88 -4.34 -1.16
C LYS A 236 -7.11 -3.42 -2.11
N VAL A 237 -6.37 -3.99 -3.05
CA VAL A 237 -5.42 -3.24 -3.88
C VAL A 237 -5.54 -3.54 -5.37
N ARG A 238 -5.26 -2.53 -6.18
CA ARG A 238 -4.94 -2.66 -7.61
C ARG A 238 -3.43 -2.49 -7.78
N VAL A 239 -2.79 -3.46 -8.40
CA VAL A 239 -1.32 -3.51 -8.52
C VAL A 239 -0.93 -3.56 -9.98
N ASN A 240 -0.10 -2.61 -10.41
CA ASN A 240 0.59 -2.66 -11.69
C ASN A 240 2.02 -3.15 -11.44
N LEU A 241 2.29 -4.40 -11.77
CA LEU A 241 3.57 -5.04 -11.51
C LEU A 241 4.38 -5.02 -12.82
N THR A 242 5.44 -4.23 -12.86
CA THR A 242 6.23 -3.97 -14.08
C THR A 242 7.55 -4.72 -14.04
N SER A 243 7.73 -5.71 -14.91
CA SER A 243 9.01 -6.40 -15.10
C SER A 243 9.82 -5.71 -16.20
N THR A 244 11.12 -5.58 -15.95
CA THR A 244 12.10 -5.10 -16.93
C THR A 244 12.97 -6.26 -17.40
N GLU A 245 13.75 -6.09 -18.47
CA GLU A 245 14.72 -7.11 -18.91
C GLU A 245 15.74 -7.49 -17.83
N GLN A 246 15.96 -6.59 -16.87
CA GLN A 246 16.99 -6.71 -15.82
C GLN A 246 16.40 -7.12 -14.47
N SER A 247 15.07 -7.07 -14.28
CA SER A 247 14.43 -7.30 -12.99
C SER A 247 13.13 -8.09 -13.07
N ASN A 248 13.02 -9.05 -12.17
CA ASN A 248 11.77 -9.74 -11.89
C ASN A 248 10.96 -8.90 -10.91
N ALA A 249 9.67 -8.76 -11.17
CA ALA A 249 8.79 -7.97 -10.32
C ALA A 249 8.08 -8.87 -9.31
N THR A 250 8.11 -8.50 -8.03
CA THR A 250 7.62 -9.31 -6.92
C THR A 250 6.53 -8.59 -6.13
N PHE A 251 5.40 -9.26 -5.90
CA PHE A 251 4.34 -8.80 -5.03
C PHE A 251 4.07 -9.79 -3.90
N VAL A 252 4.06 -9.31 -2.66
CA VAL A 252 3.78 -10.10 -1.47
C VAL A 252 2.69 -9.42 -0.64
N ALA A 253 1.56 -10.10 -0.43
CA ALA A 253 0.51 -9.63 0.46
C ALA A 253 0.23 -10.67 1.56
N HIS A 254 0.26 -10.23 2.82
CA HIS A 254 0.02 -11.09 3.96
C HIS A 254 -0.98 -10.47 4.93
N THR A 255 -1.91 -11.28 5.43
CA THR A 255 -2.76 -10.92 6.58
C THR A 255 -3.07 -12.13 7.44
N THR A 256 -3.53 -11.94 8.68
CA THR A 256 -3.94 -13.07 9.54
C THR A 256 -5.46 -13.25 9.50
N ASN A 257 -6.20 -12.16 9.72
CA ASN A 257 -7.66 -12.19 9.89
C ASN A 257 -8.42 -11.35 8.86
N GLY A 258 -7.75 -10.51 8.08
CA GLY A 258 -8.40 -9.72 7.03
C GLY A 258 -8.54 -10.50 5.72
N PRO A 259 -9.53 -10.18 4.87
CA PRO A 259 -9.56 -10.67 3.51
C PRO A 259 -8.47 -10.00 2.65
N ILE A 260 -8.01 -10.71 1.63
CA ILE A 260 -7.16 -10.16 0.57
C ILE A 260 -7.99 -10.13 -0.71
N GLN A 261 -8.13 -8.94 -1.30
CA GLN A 261 -8.64 -8.73 -2.65
C GLN A 261 -7.58 -7.99 -3.46
N ALA A 262 -6.94 -8.66 -4.42
CA ALA A 262 -5.88 -8.07 -5.23
C ALA A 262 -6.19 -8.24 -6.71
N ASP A 263 -6.26 -7.13 -7.45
CA ASP A 263 -6.32 -7.12 -8.91
C ASP A 263 -4.93 -6.70 -9.43
N ILE A 264 -4.20 -7.62 -10.05
CA ILE A 264 -2.78 -7.49 -10.38
C ILE A 264 -2.59 -7.52 -11.89
N SER A 265 -2.32 -6.36 -12.48
CA SER A 265 -1.94 -6.21 -13.89
C SER A 265 -0.45 -6.46 -14.03
N LEU A 266 -0.07 -7.43 -14.87
CA LEU A 266 1.33 -7.69 -15.19
C LEU A 266 1.74 -6.87 -16.41
N ILE A 267 2.87 -6.19 -16.33
CA ILE A 267 3.36 -5.29 -17.38
C ILE A 267 4.81 -5.66 -17.68
N SER A 268 5.15 -5.82 -18.96
CA SER A 268 6.52 -6.02 -19.42
C SER A 268 6.95 -4.78 -20.20
N THR A 269 8.11 -4.20 -19.89
CA THR A 269 8.65 -3.07 -20.66
C THR A 269 9.01 -3.44 -22.09
N ALA A 270 9.25 -4.73 -22.37
CA ALA A 270 9.48 -5.25 -23.72
C ALA A 270 8.16 -5.54 -24.48
N GLY A 271 6.99 -5.29 -23.86
CA GLY A 271 5.67 -5.59 -24.41
C GLY A 271 5.27 -7.07 -24.38
N THR A 272 6.23 -7.99 -24.29
CA THR A 272 6.02 -9.43 -24.16
C THR A 272 6.96 -10.01 -23.09
N GLY A 273 6.68 -11.22 -22.61
CA GLY A 273 7.51 -11.89 -21.62
C GLY A 273 7.42 -11.26 -20.23
N GLY A 274 8.56 -11.24 -19.52
CA GLY A 274 8.67 -10.80 -18.13
C GLY A 274 8.48 -11.94 -17.13
N THR A 275 9.10 -11.81 -15.96
CA THR A 275 9.01 -12.79 -14.87
C THR A 275 8.40 -12.12 -13.65
N PHE A 276 7.32 -12.71 -13.14
CA PHE A 276 6.50 -12.16 -12.08
C PHE A 276 6.37 -13.17 -10.94
N HIS A 277 6.63 -12.71 -9.73
CA HIS A 277 6.45 -13.50 -8.51
C HIS A 277 5.36 -12.89 -7.64
N VAL A 278 4.32 -13.65 -7.35
CA VAL A 278 3.17 -13.21 -6.57
C VAL A 278 2.95 -14.18 -5.42
N SER A 279 2.96 -13.68 -4.19
CA SER A 279 2.62 -14.46 -3.00
C SER A 279 1.53 -13.74 -2.21
N THR A 280 0.39 -14.40 -2.04
CA THR A 280 -0.73 -13.86 -1.27
C THR A 280 -1.13 -14.88 -0.21
N THR A 281 -1.16 -14.47 1.05
CA THR A 281 -1.43 -15.38 2.17
C THR A 281 -2.33 -14.74 3.21
N THR A 282 -3.39 -15.44 3.58
CA THR A 282 -4.20 -15.14 4.76
C THR A 282 -4.41 -16.38 5.62
N THR A 283 -4.93 -16.25 6.84
CA THR A 283 -5.20 -17.43 7.70
C THR A 283 -6.71 -17.66 7.83
N ASN A 284 -7.45 -16.62 8.22
CA ASN A 284 -8.83 -16.76 8.70
C ASN A 284 -9.89 -16.10 7.82
N SER A 285 -9.49 -15.55 6.66
CA SER A 285 -10.40 -14.80 5.79
C SER A 285 -10.26 -15.18 4.32
N PRO A 286 -11.25 -14.82 3.48
CA PRO A 286 -11.22 -15.12 2.06
C PRO A 286 -10.05 -14.46 1.34
N LEU A 287 -9.55 -15.14 0.31
CA LEU A 287 -8.52 -14.67 -0.59
C LEU A 287 -9.06 -14.64 -2.02
N SER A 288 -8.92 -13.50 -2.68
CA SER A 288 -9.34 -13.29 -4.07
C SER A 288 -8.22 -12.56 -4.82
N VAL A 289 -7.66 -13.21 -5.83
CA VAL A 289 -6.60 -12.62 -6.68
C VAL A 289 -7.02 -12.72 -8.13
N LYS A 290 -6.93 -11.61 -8.86
CA LYS A 290 -7.25 -11.55 -10.28
C LYS A 290 -6.07 -10.99 -11.06
N PHE A 291 -5.83 -11.57 -12.22
CA PHE A 291 -4.88 -11.06 -13.20
C PHE A 291 -5.68 -10.59 -14.41
N PRO A 292 -6.14 -9.32 -14.43
CA PRO A 292 -6.96 -8.83 -15.54
C PRO A 292 -6.18 -8.60 -16.84
N THR A 293 -4.85 -8.52 -16.76
CA THR A 293 -3.96 -8.36 -17.91
C THR A 293 -2.66 -9.10 -17.66
N SER A 294 -2.09 -9.73 -18.69
CA SER A 294 -0.77 -10.33 -18.65
C SER A 294 -0.07 -10.26 -20.02
N PRO A 295 1.24 -9.98 -20.08
CA PRO A 295 1.95 -9.98 -21.35
C PRO A 295 2.04 -11.40 -21.91
N VAL A 296 1.91 -11.53 -23.23
CA VAL A 296 2.09 -12.81 -23.92
C VAL A 296 3.49 -13.37 -23.66
N GLY A 297 3.58 -14.65 -23.31
CA GLY A 297 4.86 -15.33 -23.01
C GLY A 297 5.47 -14.96 -21.66
N SER A 298 4.71 -14.29 -20.78
CA SER A 298 5.15 -14.00 -19.40
C SER A 298 5.25 -15.27 -18.55
N THR A 299 6.15 -15.22 -17.57
CA THR A 299 6.33 -16.29 -16.57
C THR A 299 5.76 -15.82 -15.23
N LEU A 300 4.59 -16.35 -14.85
CA LEU A 300 3.95 -16.07 -13.57
C LEU A 300 4.18 -17.21 -12.58
N HIS A 301 4.80 -16.88 -11.45
CA HIS A 301 4.88 -17.73 -10.27
C HIS A 301 3.93 -17.20 -9.19
N LEU A 302 2.83 -17.89 -8.96
CA LEU A 302 1.80 -17.51 -7.99
C LEU A 302 1.70 -18.53 -6.86
N GLU A 303 1.77 -18.05 -5.62
CA GLU A 303 1.35 -18.79 -4.43
C GLU A 303 0.20 -18.03 -3.75
N ALA A 304 -1.00 -18.62 -3.77
CA ALA A 304 -2.20 -18.08 -3.15
C ALA A 304 -2.68 -19.03 -2.05
N LYS A 305 -2.63 -18.60 -0.79
CA LYS A 305 -2.85 -19.50 0.36
C LYS A 305 -3.81 -18.91 1.39
N THR A 306 -4.75 -19.71 1.85
CA THR A 306 -5.48 -19.44 3.10
C THR A 306 -5.68 -20.70 3.93
N THR A 307 -6.17 -20.60 5.18
CA THR A 307 -6.39 -21.78 6.03
C THR A 307 -7.88 -22.05 6.22
N ASN A 308 -8.65 -21.07 6.70
CA ASN A 308 -10.02 -21.27 7.20
C ASN A 308 -11.10 -20.59 6.33
N SER A 309 -10.77 -20.22 5.10
CA SER A 309 -11.70 -19.53 4.19
C SER A 309 -11.40 -19.87 2.74
N PRO A 310 -12.28 -19.53 1.79
CA PRO A 310 -12.05 -19.86 0.38
C PRO A 310 -10.91 -19.06 -0.23
N ALA A 311 -10.20 -19.67 -1.18
CA ALA A 311 -9.30 -18.97 -2.11
C ALA A 311 -9.86 -19.02 -3.53
N VAL A 312 -9.89 -17.88 -4.20
CA VAL A 312 -10.31 -17.74 -5.59
C VAL A 312 -9.22 -17.02 -6.36
N VAL A 313 -8.77 -17.62 -7.47
CA VAL A 313 -7.84 -17.01 -8.40
C VAL A 313 -8.46 -16.95 -9.78
N SER A 314 -8.34 -15.81 -10.47
CA SER A 314 -8.66 -15.67 -11.88
C SER A 314 -7.41 -15.27 -12.65
N LEU A 315 -7.01 -16.08 -13.63
CA LEU A 315 -5.87 -15.79 -14.50
C LEU A 315 -6.31 -15.09 -15.78
N ASP A 316 -5.37 -14.37 -16.39
CA ASP A 316 -5.54 -13.78 -17.71
C ASP A 316 -5.49 -14.86 -18.81
N SER A 317 -6.11 -14.60 -19.96
CA SER A 317 -6.09 -15.53 -21.10
C SER A 317 -4.70 -15.79 -21.66
N ALA A 318 -3.76 -14.86 -21.49
CA ALA A 318 -2.37 -15.00 -21.91
C ALA A 318 -1.53 -15.92 -21.01
N TYR A 319 -2.08 -16.40 -19.89
CA TYR A 319 -1.37 -17.32 -19.01
C TYR A 319 -1.09 -18.67 -19.69
N GLU A 320 0.18 -19.09 -19.68
CA GLU A 320 0.65 -20.41 -20.08
C GLU A 320 1.52 -21.00 -18.96
N GLY A 321 1.17 -22.17 -18.45
CA GLY A 321 1.87 -22.75 -17.31
C GLY A 321 1.11 -23.83 -16.57
N SER A 322 1.78 -24.39 -15.57
CA SER A 322 1.22 -25.42 -14.70
C SER A 322 0.32 -24.79 -13.62
N PHE A 323 -0.69 -25.53 -13.17
CA PHE A 323 -1.50 -25.13 -12.01
C PHE A 323 -1.67 -26.29 -11.02
N SER A 324 -1.83 -25.92 -9.75
CA SER A 324 -2.09 -26.81 -8.64
C SER A 324 -3.14 -26.20 -7.72
N LEU A 325 -4.21 -26.95 -7.48
CA LEU A 325 -5.27 -26.60 -6.55
C LEU A 325 -5.28 -27.59 -5.39
N LEU A 326 -5.09 -27.11 -4.16
CA LEU A 326 -4.93 -27.94 -2.98
C LEU A 326 -5.94 -27.56 -1.89
N THR A 327 -6.65 -28.53 -1.34
CA THR A 327 -7.53 -28.39 -0.18
C THR A 327 -7.59 -29.70 0.61
N SER A 328 -8.19 -29.70 1.80
CA SER A 328 -8.42 -30.96 2.50
C SER A 328 -9.41 -31.84 1.76
N ARG A 329 -9.31 -33.14 2.00
CA ARG A 329 -10.18 -34.19 1.43
C ARG A 329 -11.70 -33.96 1.58
N TYR A 330 -12.13 -33.02 2.41
CA TYR A 330 -13.55 -32.70 2.63
C TYR A 330 -14.10 -31.71 1.60
N PHE A 331 -13.22 -31.00 0.88
CA PHE A 331 -13.59 -30.03 -0.14
C PHE A 331 -13.13 -30.51 -1.52
N HIS A 332 -13.78 -29.98 -2.55
CA HIS A 332 -13.47 -30.29 -3.93
C HIS A 332 -12.95 -29.01 -4.60
N PRO A 333 -11.69 -29.00 -5.07
CA PRO A 333 -11.21 -27.94 -5.94
C PRO A 333 -12.10 -27.72 -7.14
N ARG A 334 -12.30 -26.47 -7.53
CA ARG A 334 -13.06 -26.10 -8.74
C ARG A 334 -12.14 -25.44 -9.75
N LEU A 335 -12.10 -26.01 -10.95
CA LEU A 335 -11.46 -25.41 -12.10
C LEU A 335 -12.58 -24.95 -13.05
N HIS A 336 -12.62 -23.67 -13.36
CA HIS A 336 -13.48 -23.13 -14.42
C HIS A 336 -12.58 -22.77 -15.60
N VAL A 337 -12.86 -23.38 -16.74
CA VAL A 337 -12.14 -23.14 -17.99
C VAL A 337 -13.03 -22.29 -18.88
N ASN A 338 -12.50 -21.17 -19.35
CA ASN A 338 -13.12 -20.43 -20.44
C ASN A 338 -12.57 -20.93 -21.79
N GLU A 339 -13.43 -21.61 -22.54
CA GLU A 339 -13.12 -22.17 -23.87
C GLU A 339 -13.26 -21.12 -25.00
N GLU A 340 -14.08 -20.08 -24.79
CA GLU A 340 -14.39 -19.05 -25.77
C GLU A 340 -13.40 -17.87 -25.68
N VAL A 341 -12.11 -18.17 -25.79
CA VAL A 341 -11.04 -17.18 -25.64
C VAL A 341 -10.23 -17.11 -26.93
N GLU A 342 -10.07 -15.89 -27.46
CA GLU A 342 -9.19 -15.64 -28.61
C GLU A 342 -7.71 -15.72 -28.21
N ASP A 343 -6.86 -16.23 -29.09
CA ASP A 343 -5.41 -16.32 -28.87
C ASP A 343 -4.81 -14.92 -28.65
N PRO A 344 -4.28 -14.62 -27.46
CA PRO A 344 -3.73 -13.31 -27.13
C PRO A 344 -2.54 -12.90 -27.99
N SER A 345 -1.88 -13.87 -28.65
CA SER A 345 -0.78 -13.60 -29.58
C SER A 345 -1.24 -13.25 -31.01
N GLY A 346 -2.53 -13.42 -31.32
CA GLY A 346 -3.10 -13.21 -32.65
C GLY A 346 -2.68 -14.25 -33.69
N LYS A 347 -2.05 -15.36 -33.28
CA LYS A 347 -1.53 -16.40 -34.18
C LYS A 347 -2.54 -17.51 -34.48
N GLY A 348 -3.76 -17.41 -33.96
CA GLY A 348 -4.81 -18.41 -34.14
C GLY A 348 -4.50 -19.74 -33.45
N ARG A 349 -3.68 -19.74 -32.39
CA ARG A 349 -3.43 -20.94 -31.58
C ARG A 349 -4.71 -21.36 -30.87
N GLN A 350 -4.89 -22.67 -30.66
CA GLN A 350 -5.99 -23.19 -29.85
C GLN A 350 -5.54 -23.28 -28.39
N ARG A 351 -6.43 -22.86 -27.49
CA ARG A 351 -6.23 -23.01 -26.05
C ARG A 351 -6.48 -24.44 -25.63
N ARG A 352 -5.60 -25.03 -24.85
CA ARG A 352 -5.79 -26.36 -24.26
C ARG A 352 -5.55 -26.30 -22.75
N VAL A 353 -6.47 -26.91 -22.00
CA VAL A 353 -6.34 -27.08 -20.55
C VAL A 353 -6.31 -28.57 -20.25
N ASP A 354 -5.11 -29.07 -19.94
CA ASP A 354 -4.87 -30.50 -19.71
C ASP A 354 -4.92 -30.77 -18.20
N VAL A 355 -6.02 -31.37 -17.71
CA VAL A 355 -6.13 -31.81 -16.31
C VAL A 355 -5.45 -33.18 -16.17
N LYS A 356 -4.29 -33.22 -15.50
CA LYS A 356 -3.46 -34.42 -15.39
C LYS A 356 -3.88 -35.34 -14.26
N GLU A 357 -4.23 -34.77 -13.11
CA GLU A 357 -4.53 -35.54 -11.91
C GLU A 357 -5.64 -34.89 -11.09
N VAL A 358 -6.62 -35.70 -10.70
CA VAL A 358 -7.72 -35.32 -9.81
C VAL A 358 -7.75 -36.32 -8.67
N LYS A 359 -7.21 -35.89 -7.53
CA LYS A 359 -7.28 -36.60 -6.26
C LYS A 359 -8.30 -35.93 -5.35
N ARG A 360 -8.66 -36.61 -4.27
CA ARG A 360 -9.57 -36.05 -3.27
C ARG A 360 -8.91 -34.86 -2.56
N GLY A 361 -9.35 -33.65 -2.89
CA GLY A 361 -8.81 -32.39 -2.37
C GLY A 361 -7.69 -31.79 -3.22
N GLU A 362 -7.38 -32.34 -4.39
CA GLU A 362 -6.17 -31.98 -5.13
C GLU A 362 -6.40 -32.10 -6.65
N VAL A 363 -6.08 -31.04 -7.39
CA VAL A 363 -6.19 -31.00 -8.86
C VAL A 363 -4.92 -30.37 -9.44
N TYR A 364 -4.33 -31.01 -10.44
CA TYR A 364 -3.20 -30.46 -11.20
C TYR A 364 -3.42 -30.55 -12.70
N GLY A 365 -2.83 -29.62 -13.42
CA GLY A 365 -2.84 -29.61 -14.87
C GLY A 365 -1.97 -28.50 -15.44
N ASP A 366 -2.12 -28.28 -16.74
CA ASP A 366 -1.42 -27.25 -17.47
C ASP A 366 -2.37 -26.48 -18.38
N VAL A 367 -2.05 -25.21 -18.60
CA VAL A 367 -2.69 -24.34 -19.59
C VAL A 367 -1.67 -24.03 -20.67
N LEU A 368 -2.02 -24.28 -21.93
CA LEU A 368 -1.14 -24.19 -23.09
C LEU A 368 -1.88 -23.53 -24.26
N TRP A 369 -1.13 -22.79 -25.08
CA TRP A 369 -1.59 -22.36 -26.40
C TRP A 369 -0.82 -23.09 -27.49
N GLY A 370 -1.50 -23.95 -28.26
CA GLY A 370 -0.89 -24.78 -29.30
C GLY A 370 -0.30 -26.10 -28.78
N ASP A 371 0.54 -26.74 -29.61
CA ASP A 371 1.03 -28.10 -29.37
C ASP A 371 2.38 -28.19 -28.65
N GLU A 372 3.15 -27.09 -28.61
CA GLU A 372 4.46 -27.08 -27.96
C GLU A 372 4.36 -26.77 -26.47
N PRO A 373 4.86 -27.66 -25.59
CA PRO A 373 4.93 -27.37 -24.16
C PRO A 373 6.03 -26.33 -23.91
N GLN A 374 5.64 -25.06 -23.79
CA GLN A 374 6.51 -23.96 -23.35
C GLN A 374 6.15 -23.45 -21.94
N ALA A 375 5.52 -24.30 -21.12
CA ALA A 375 5.06 -23.95 -19.77
C ALA A 375 6.21 -23.45 -18.88
N LYS A 376 6.26 -22.15 -18.61
CA LYS A 376 7.22 -21.53 -17.68
C LYS A 376 6.56 -21.06 -16.38
N GLY A 377 5.26 -20.79 -16.39
CA GLY A 377 4.49 -20.39 -15.20
C GLY A 377 4.13 -21.53 -14.26
N ALA A 378 3.94 -21.20 -12.98
CA ALA A 378 3.44 -22.11 -11.95
C ALA A 378 2.49 -21.38 -11.01
N VAL A 379 1.23 -21.82 -10.98
CA VAL A 379 0.18 -21.27 -10.11
C VAL A 379 -0.22 -22.31 -9.06
N ILE A 380 -0.04 -21.98 -7.78
CA ILE A 380 -0.42 -22.81 -6.65
C ILE A 380 -1.47 -22.07 -5.84
N VAL A 381 -2.66 -22.66 -5.72
CA VAL A 381 -3.76 -22.14 -4.91
C VAL A 381 -4.11 -23.18 -3.85
N SER A 382 -4.00 -22.82 -2.58
CA SER A 382 -4.15 -23.78 -1.48
C SER A 382 -5.01 -23.27 -0.32
N THR A 383 -5.80 -24.19 0.24
CA THR A 383 -6.51 -24.01 1.50
C THR A 383 -6.40 -25.25 2.38
N THR A 384 -6.79 -25.14 3.66
CA THR A 384 -6.89 -26.31 4.55
C THR A 384 -8.34 -26.68 4.82
N ASN A 385 -9.17 -25.71 5.20
CA ASN A 385 -10.52 -25.93 5.73
C ASN A 385 -11.60 -25.23 4.89
N SER A 386 -11.38 -25.06 3.58
CA SER A 386 -12.34 -24.41 2.69
C SER A 386 -12.14 -24.78 1.22
N PRO A 387 -13.07 -24.50 0.31
CA PRO A 387 -12.85 -24.72 -1.11
C PRO A 387 -11.75 -23.84 -1.73
N VAL A 388 -11.16 -24.33 -2.81
CA VAL A 388 -10.31 -23.55 -3.75
C VAL A 388 -11.00 -23.48 -5.10
N SER A 389 -10.90 -22.32 -5.76
CA SER A 389 -11.37 -22.12 -7.13
C SER A 389 -10.31 -21.44 -7.97
N LEU A 390 -10.09 -21.94 -9.18
CA LEU A 390 -9.26 -21.31 -10.20
C LEU A 390 -10.12 -21.10 -11.45
N ASN A 391 -10.08 -19.88 -11.98
CA ASN A 391 -10.66 -19.54 -13.26
C ASN A 391 -9.50 -19.29 -14.23
N VAL A 392 -9.47 -20.07 -15.30
CA VAL A 392 -8.48 -19.94 -16.37
C VAL A 392 -9.17 -19.58 -17.67
#